data_AF-A0A3B4DZU0-F1
#
_entry.id   AF-A0A3B4DZU0-F1
#
_cell.length_a   1.000
_cell.length_b   1.000
_cell.length_c   1.000
_cell.angle_alpha   90.00
_cell.angle_beta   90.00
_cell.angle_gamma   90.00
#
_symmetry.space_group_name_H-M   'P 1'
#
loop_
_entity.id
_entity.type
_entity.pdbx_description
1 polymer ?
#
loop_
_entity_poly.entity_id
_entity_poly.type
_entity_poly.pdbx_seq_one_letter_code
_entity_poly.pdbx_strand_id
1 'polypeptide(L)'
;RPPAAEQEPKSGKRYTMYHGTKVQTARSIIQNGFQQSADGMLGPGVYVSRNQKKAERYPMNSPVTDRVVLKLSVDCGKVKRIDKDNHPLQKTWHSQGYDTAWVPPKCGMKAVPSGLEEDCVWDPNRIEVVDIVLAPSTTILADLNYFCFICAKVYLDSTPFSDNA
;
A
#
# COMPACT_ATOMS: atom_id res chain seq x y z
N ARG A 1 8.56 16.83 6.25
CA ARG A 1 8.64 15.99 5.02
C ARG A 1 8.59 14.54 5.46
N PRO A 2 7.67 13.70 4.96
CA PRO A 2 7.70 12.27 5.25
C PRO A 2 9.04 11.69 4.77
N PRO A 3 9.63 10.74 5.52
CA PRO A 3 10.88 10.10 5.12
C PRO A 3 10.83 9.60 3.68
N ALA A 4 11.93 9.82 2.95
CA ALA A 4 12.06 9.36 1.58
C ALA A 4 11.98 7.82 1.52
N ALA A 5 11.75 7.26 0.33
CA ALA A 5 11.72 5.81 0.13
C ALA A 5 13.02 5.13 0.63
N GLU A 6 14.14 5.85 0.62
CA GLU A 6 15.42 5.32 1.05
C GLU A 6 15.63 5.27 2.57
N GLN A 7 14.72 5.86 3.35
CA GLN A 7 14.87 5.97 4.80
C GLN A 7 14.07 4.88 5.52
N GLU A 8 14.52 4.49 6.72
CA GLU A 8 13.74 3.58 7.57
C GLU A 8 12.41 4.26 8.00
N PRO A 9 11.26 3.58 7.82
CA PRO A 9 10.01 4.09 8.35
C PRO A 9 10.06 4.02 9.88
N LYS A 10 9.76 5.15 10.50
CA LYS A 10 9.70 5.31 11.95
C LYS A 10 8.37 4.78 12.44
N SER A 11 8.40 4.02 13.53
CA SER A 11 7.18 3.47 14.12
C SER A 11 6.22 4.56 14.58
N GLY A 12 4.91 4.31 14.44
CA GLY A 12 3.83 5.23 14.82
C GLY A 12 3.72 6.46 13.92
N LYS A 13 4.20 6.40 12.67
CA LYS A 13 4.09 7.47 11.69
C LYS A 13 3.27 7.04 10.48
N ARG A 14 2.53 8.00 9.92
CA ARG A 14 1.85 7.85 8.63
C ARG A 14 2.74 8.31 7.48
N TYR A 15 2.64 7.59 6.36
CA TYR A 15 3.44 7.81 5.17
C TYR A 15 2.56 7.90 3.93
N THR A 16 2.96 8.76 2.99
CA THR A 16 2.48 8.67 1.62
C THR A 16 3.18 7.51 0.93
N MET A 17 2.40 6.54 0.47
CA MET A 17 2.88 5.37 -0.26
C MET A 17 2.04 5.15 -1.52
N TYR A 18 2.42 4.16 -2.32
CA TYR A 18 1.84 3.89 -3.62
C TYR A 18 1.63 2.39 -3.82
N HIS A 19 0.52 2.05 -4.46
CA HIS A 19 0.19 0.68 -4.83
C HIS A 19 -0.22 0.64 -6.31
N GLY A 20 0.54 -0.08 -7.12
CA GLY A 20 0.25 -0.32 -8.53
C GLY A 20 -0.63 -1.56 -8.68
N THR A 21 -1.74 -1.42 -9.39
CA THR A 21 -2.74 -2.49 -9.54
C THR A 21 -3.52 -2.37 -10.85
N LYS A 22 -4.45 -3.30 -11.10
CA LYS A 22 -5.32 -3.28 -12.28
C LYS A 22 -6.49 -2.31 -12.11
N VAL A 23 -7.10 -1.86 -13.21
CA VAL A 23 -8.27 -0.95 -13.14
C VAL A 23 -9.41 -1.54 -12.31
N GLN A 24 -9.76 -2.80 -12.57
CA GLN A 24 -10.82 -3.48 -11.82
C GLN A 24 -10.48 -3.65 -10.34
N THR A 25 -9.22 -3.96 -10.03
CA THR A 25 -8.76 -4.11 -8.65
C THR A 25 -8.74 -2.77 -7.92
N ALA A 26 -8.31 -1.69 -8.58
CA ALA A 26 -8.38 -0.33 -8.05
C ALA A 26 -9.81 0.06 -7.67
N ARG A 27 -10.78 -0.21 -8.56
CA ARG A 27 -12.20 0.02 -8.27
C ARG A 27 -12.67 -0.76 -7.03
N SER A 28 -12.32 -2.04 -6.95
CA SER A 28 -12.67 -2.88 -5.78
C SER A 28 -12.05 -2.35 -4.48
N ILE A 29 -10.78 -1.93 -4.53
CA ILE A 29 -10.08 -1.35 -3.37
C ILE A 29 -10.76 -0.05 -2.91
N ILE A 30 -11.13 0.83 -3.84
CA ILE A 30 -11.81 2.08 -3.52
C ILE A 30 -13.16 1.82 -2.85
N GLN A 31 -13.91 0.82 -3.33
CA GLN A 31 -15.24 0.51 -2.84
C GLN A 31 -15.26 -0.28 -1.52
N ASN A 32 -14.36 -1.25 -1.40
CA ASN A 32 -14.42 -2.29 -0.38
C ASN A 32 -13.21 -2.28 0.57
N GLY A 33 -12.24 -1.40 0.33
CA GLY A 33 -10.96 -1.40 1.03
C GLY A 33 -9.98 -2.45 0.47
N PHE A 34 -8.77 -2.43 1.02
CA PHE A 34 -7.75 -3.42 0.69
C PHE A 34 -8.07 -4.78 1.31
N GLN A 35 -7.60 -5.83 0.64
CA GLN A 35 -7.54 -7.18 1.19
C GLN A 35 -6.09 -7.65 1.20
N GLN A 36 -5.72 -8.43 2.20
CA GLN A 36 -4.39 -9.02 2.27
C GLN A 36 -4.19 -10.01 1.11
N SER A 37 -2.99 -10.04 0.53
CA SER A 37 -2.58 -11.20 -0.24
C SER A 37 -2.43 -12.40 0.71
N ALA A 38 -2.66 -13.62 0.20
CA ALA A 38 -2.50 -14.84 0.98
C ALA A 38 -1.03 -15.16 1.29
N ASP A 39 -0.10 -14.70 0.44
CA ASP A 39 1.33 -14.86 0.61
C ASP A 39 2.11 -13.78 -0.18
N GLY A 40 3.42 -13.78 -0.02
CA GLY A 40 4.38 -13.00 -0.79
C GLY A 40 5.77 -13.16 -0.19
N MET A 41 6.73 -12.36 -0.62
CA MET A 41 8.09 -12.47 -0.09
C MET A 41 8.20 -12.13 1.40
N LEU A 42 7.26 -11.34 1.92
CA LEU A 42 7.12 -10.96 3.33
C LEU A 42 5.93 -11.66 4.01
N GLY A 43 5.33 -12.69 3.39
CA GLY A 43 4.12 -13.33 3.88
C GLY A 43 2.84 -12.56 3.50
N PRO A 44 1.71 -12.83 4.20
CA PRO A 44 0.43 -12.21 3.89
C PRO A 44 0.41 -10.73 4.28
N GLY A 45 -0.28 -9.91 3.48
CA GLY A 45 -0.43 -8.49 3.74
C GLY A 45 -0.67 -7.67 2.48
N VAL A 46 -0.63 -6.35 2.62
CA VAL A 46 -0.77 -5.40 1.51
C VAL A 46 0.59 -4.80 1.20
N TYR A 47 1.07 -5.04 -0.02
CA TYR A 47 2.38 -4.58 -0.48
C TYR A 47 2.29 -3.18 -1.05
N VAL A 48 3.09 -2.28 -0.50
CA VAL A 48 3.12 -0.85 -0.84
C VAL A 48 4.56 -0.37 -0.95
N SER A 49 4.72 0.79 -1.56
CA SER A 49 6.03 1.37 -1.85
C SER A 49 5.96 2.87 -1.64
N ARG A 50 6.95 3.47 -0.98
CA ARG A 50 7.14 4.93 -0.96
C ARG A 50 7.69 5.46 -2.28
N ASN A 51 8.22 4.59 -3.14
CA ASN A 51 8.62 4.94 -4.50
C ASN A 51 7.46 4.80 -5.50
N GLN A 52 6.93 5.93 -6.00
CA GLN A 52 5.85 5.93 -7.00
C GLN A 52 6.25 5.25 -8.31
N LYS A 53 7.44 5.56 -8.84
CA LYS A 53 7.93 4.98 -10.10
C LYS A 53 8.09 3.45 -10.00
N LYS A 54 8.37 2.93 -8.80
CA LYS A 54 8.34 1.49 -8.54
C LYS A 54 6.92 0.96 -8.72
N ALA A 55 5.95 1.58 -8.08
CA ALA A 55 4.55 1.16 -8.12
C ALA A 55 3.95 1.21 -9.54
N GLU A 56 4.31 2.19 -10.38
CA GLU A 56 3.88 2.30 -11.79
C GLU A 56 4.22 1.07 -12.64
N ARG A 57 5.23 0.28 -12.23
CA ARG A 57 5.60 -0.95 -12.94
C ARG A 57 4.66 -2.12 -12.64
N TYR A 58 3.81 -2.02 -11.62
CA TYR A 58 2.94 -3.11 -11.20
C TYR A 58 1.50 -2.95 -11.72
N PRO A 59 0.84 -4.07 -12.08
CA PRO A 59 1.40 -5.42 -12.15
C PRO A 59 2.34 -5.58 -13.36
N MET A 60 3.48 -6.25 -13.16
CA MET A 60 4.62 -6.27 -14.10
C MET A 60 4.28 -6.76 -15.52
N ASN A 61 3.34 -7.70 -15.62
CA ASN A 61 2.91 -8.31 -16.88
C ASN A 61 1.56 -7.80 -17.39
N SER A 62 1.01 -6.72 -16.81
CA SER A 62 -0.23 -6.11 -17.30
C SER A 62 0.06 -5.05 -18.36
N PRO A 63 -0.78 -4.86 -19.38
CA PRO A 63 -0.60 -3.77 -20.33
C PRO A 63 -0.75 -2.40 -19.65
N VAL A 64 -0.09 -1.37 -20.17
CA VAL A 64 -0.21 0.01 -19.62
C VAL A 64 -1.65 0.51 -19.61
N THR A 65 -2.49 -0.02 -20.51
CA THR A 65 -3.93 0.26 -20.62
C THR A 65 -4.76 -0.28 -19.45
N ASP A 66 -4.18 -1.09 -18.57
CA ASP A 66 -4.83 -1.67 -17.39
C ASP A 66 -4.05 -1.37 -16.09
N ARG A 67 -3.10 -0.42 -16.09
CA ARG A 67 -2.33 -0.07 -14.88
C ARG A 67 -2.87 1.19 -14.23
N VAL A 68 -3.10 1.10 -12.92
CA VAL A 68 -3.49 2.21 -12.05
C VAL A 68 -2.51 2.29 -10.88
N VAL A 69 -2.17 3.50 -10.44
CA VAL A 69 -1.41 3.71 -9.21
C VAL A 69 -2.25 4.50 -8.22
N LEU A 70 -2.56 3.86 -7.11
CA LEU A 70 -3.21 4.48 -5.96
C LEU A 70 -2.16 5.14 -5.08
N LYS A 71 -2.44 6.37 -4.63
CA LYS A 71 -1.69 7.05 -3.58
C LYS A 71 -2.38 6.82 -2.25
N LEU A 72 -1.60 6.50 -1.26
CA LEU A 72 -2.07 5.97 0.02
C LEU A 72 -1.57 6.81 1.18
N SER A 73 -2.38 6.89 2.23
CA SER A 73 -1.97 7.30 3.57
C SER A 73 -1.89 6.03 4.42
N VAL A 74 -0.67 5.62 4.77
CA VAL A 74 -0.39 4.34 5.44
C VAL A 74 0.10 4.58 6.85
N ASP A 75 -0.58 4.05 7.87
CA ASP A 75 -0.06 3.94 9.23
C ASP A 75 0.81 2.69 9.37
N CYS A 76 2.13 2.88 9.49
CA CYS A 76 3.07 1.76 9.58
C CYS A 76 3.12 1.09 10.96
N GLY A 77 2.46 1.65 11.99
CA GLY A 77 2.49 1.08 13.34
C GLY A 77 3.90 0.73 13.80
N LYS A 78 4.10 -0.48 14.33
CA LYS A 78 5.42 -1.05 14.67
C LYS A 78 6.06 -1.72 13.45
N VAL A 79 7.23 -1.23 13.06
CA VAL A 79 7.93 -1.69 11.85
C VAL A 79 8.97 -2.79 12.18
N LYS A 80 9.00 -3.85 11.38
CA LYS A 80 10.08 -4.84 11.36
C LYS A 80 10.92 -4.70 10.10
N ARG A 81 12.21 -4.37 10.27
CA ARG A 81 13.20 -4.47 9.20
C ARG A 81 13.46 -5.94 8.82
N ILE A 82 13.40 -6.24 7.52
CA ILE A 82 13.70 -7.52 6.89
C ILE A 82 14.73 -7.26 5.78
N ASP A 83 16.00 -7.55 6.04
CA ASP A 83 17.12 -7.08 5.19
C ASP A 83 18.02 -8.19 4.65
N LYS A 84 17.56 -9.44 4.74
CA LYS A 84 18.22 -10.61 4.17
C LYS A 84 17.20 -11.67 3.79
N ASP A 85 17.55 -12.48 2.79
CA ASP A 85 16.78 -13.68 2.46
C ASP A 85 16.78 -14.65 3.65
N ASN A 86 15.67 -15.37 3.84
CA ASN A 86 15.45 -16.29 4.94
C ASN A 86 15.61 -15.62 6.31
N HIS A 87 15.24 -14.33 6.42
CA HIS A 87 15.17 -13.67 7.72
C HIS A 87 14.20 -14.47 8.62
N PRO A 88 14.53 -14.74 9.91
CA PRO A 88 13.70 -15.60 10.76
C PRO A 88 12.24 -15.15 10.89
N LEU A 89 12.00 -13.85 10.77
CA LEU A 89 10.67 -13.23 10.79
C LEU A 89 10.14 -12.82 9.41
N GLN A 90 10.75 -13.27 8.32
CA GLN A 90 10.42 -12.80 6.96
C GLN A 90 8.94 -12.91 6.63
N LYS A 91 8.29 -14.00 7.03
CA LYS A 91 6.85 -14.24 6.81
C LYS A 91 5.99 -14.23 8.08
N THR A 92 6.59 -14.05 9.25
CA THR A 92 5.94 -14.25 10.57
C THR A 92 6.07 -13.02 11.48
N TRP A 93 6.57 -11.90 10.96
CA TRP A 93 6.70 -10.65 11.71
C TRP A 93 5.37 -10.20 12.35
N HIS A 94 4.24 -10.39 11.67
CA HIS A 94 2.93 -9.99 12.19
C HIS A 94 2.55 -10.75 13.46
N SER A 95 2.91 -12.04 13.58
CA SER A 95 2.64 -12.84 14.79
C SER A 95 3.51 -12.43 15.98
N GLN A 96 4.56 -11.63 15.73
CA GLN A 96 5.42 -11.04 16.75
C GLN A 96 4.99 -9.60 17.13
N GLY A 97 3.78 -9.20 16.73
CA GLY A 97 3.19 -7.91 17.07
C GLY A 97 3.76 -6.73 16.29
N TYR A 98 4.27 -6.97 15.09
CA TYR A 98 4.64 -5.90 14.14
C TYR A 98 3.49 -5.65 13.17
N ASP A 99 3.29 -4.39 12.78
CA ASP A 99 2.22 -3.95 11.89
C ASP A 99 2.69 -3.84 10.42
N THR A 100 3.98 -3.64 10.22
CA THR A 100 4.59 -3.54 8.88
C THR A 100 5.94 -4.25 8.85
N ALA A 101 6.19 -5.07 7.84
CA ALA A 101 7.53 -5.47 7.47
C ALA A 101 8.10 -4.54 6.41
N TRP A 102 9.37 -4.17 6.53
CA TRP A 102 10.05 -3.26 5.61
C TRP A 102 11.37 -3.85 5.12
N VAL A 103 11.54 -3.87 3.81
CA VAL A 103 12.80 -4.20 3.13
C VAL A 103 13.54 -2.91 2.80
N PRO A 104 14.77 -2.71 3.31
CA PRO A 104 15.58 -1.55 2.94
C PRO A 104 16.01 -1.60 1.47
N PRO A 105 16.17 -0.45 0.80
CA PRO A 105 16.77 -0.44 -0.52
C PRO A 105 18.21 -0.97 -0.46
N LYS A 106 18.65 -1.63 -1.54
CA LYS A 106 20.03 -2.07 -1.74
C LYS A 106 20.59 -2.96 -0.62
N CYS A 107 19.73 -3.68 0.12
CA CYS A 107 20.15 -4.61 1.17
C CYS A 107 20.72 -5.94 0.65
N GLY A 108 20.65 -6.19 -0.66
CA GLY A 108 21.23 -7.39 -1.28
C GLY A 108 20.34 -8.63 -1.23
N MET A 109 19.08 -8.50 -0.81
CA MET A 109 18.10 -9.59 -0.86
C MET A 109 17.84 -10.06 -2.30
N LYS A 110 18.04 -11.35 -2.56
CA LYS A 110 17.74 -11.98 -3.86
C LYS A 110 16.25 -12.01 -4.14
N ALA A 111 15.42 -12.12 -3.11
CA ALA A 111 13.97 -12.03 -3.22
C ALA A 111 13.47 -10.66 -3.72
N VAL A 112 14.33 -9.62 -3.68
CA VAL A 112 14.04 -8.28 -4.24
C VAL A 112 15.09 -7.91 -5.29
N PRO A 113 15.04 -8.49 -6.51
CA PRO A 113 16.05 -8.26 -7.54
C PRO A 113 16.20 -6.80 -7.95
N SER A 114 15.13 -6.01 -7.78
CA SER A 114 15.17 -4.57 -8.08
C SER A 114 16.05 -3.76 -7.12
N GLY A 115 16.35 -4.28 -5.93
CA GLY A 115 17.05 -3.55 -4.87
C GLY A 115 16.30 -2.32 -4.36
N LEU A 116 15.03 -2.13 -4.70
CA LEU A 116 14.20 -1.04 -4.18
C LEU A 116 13.53 -1.48 -2.88
N GLU A 117 13.15 -0.51 -2.04
CA GLU A 117 12.41 -0.79 -0.81
C GLU A 117 11.08 -1.49 -1.09
N GLU A 118 10.58 -2.21 -0.10
CA GLU A 118 9.21 -2.72 -0.10
C GLU A 118 8.65 -2.73 1.32
N ASP A 119 7.42 -2.28 1.48
CA ASP A 119 6.67 -2.31 2.73
C ASP A 119 5.50 -3.32 2.57
N CYS A 120 5.29 -4.18 3.57
CA CYS A 120 4.15 -5.09 3.65
C CYS A 120 3.39 -4.82 4.94
N VAL A 121 2.16 -4.32 4.83
CA VAL A 121 1.31 -3.93 5.95
C VAL A 121 0.34 -5.07 6.27
N TRP A 122 0.21 -5.42 7.55
CA TRP A 122 -0.60 -6.56 7.96
C TRP A 122 -2.09 -6.24 7.85
N ASP A 123 -2.55 -5.25 8.61
CA ASP A 123 -3.97 -4.87 8.67
C ASP A 123 -4.32 -3.85 7.56
N PRO A 124 -5.21 -4.21 6.60
CA PRO A 124 -5.65 -3.30 5.56
C PRO A 124 -6.29 -2.00 6.07
N ASN A 125 -6.87 -2.00 7.28
CA ASN A 125 -7.51 -0.81 7.86
C ASN A 125 -6.50 0.31 8.20
N ARG A 126 -5.21 0.01 8.17
CA ARG A 126 -4.13 1.00 8.32
C ARG A 126 -3.85 1.77 7.03
N ILE A 127 -4.52 1.43 5.93
CA ILE A 127 -4.27 1.95 4.59
C ILE A 127 -5.52 2.68 4.10
N GLU A 128 -5.32 3.95 3.77
CA GLU A 128 -6.36 4.79 3.19
C GLU A 128 -5.97 5.19 1.78
N VAL A 129 -6.88 5.02 0.81
CA VAL A 129 -6.72 5.58 -0.54
C VAL A 129 -7.01 7.08 -0.48
N VAL A 130 -6.03 7.90 -0.83
CA VAL A 130 -6.17 9.37 -0.79
C VAL A 130 -6.19 10.01 -2.17
N ASP A 131 -5.67 9.33 -3.20
CA ASP A 131 -5.64 9.86 -4.57
C ASP A 131 -5.36 8.75 -5.60
N ILE A 132 -5.56 9.06 -6.88
CA ILE A 132 -5.18 8.22 -8.02
C ILE A 132 -4.17 9.00 -8.86
N VAL A 133 -2.89 8.62 -8.76
CA VAL A 133 -1.79 9.38 -9.37
C VAL A 133 -1.44 8.93 -10.78
N LEU A 134 -1.94 7.76 -11.19
CA LEU A 134 -1.80 7.24 -12.55
C LEU A 134 -3.06 6.43 -12.92
N ALA A 135 -3.62 6.70 -14.08
CA ALA A 135 -4.66 5.89 -14.69
C ALA A 135 -4.44 5.82 -16.22
N PRO A 136 -4.95 4.78 -16.90
CA PRO A 136 -4.68 4.60 -18.33
C PRO A 136 -5.34 5.62 -19.26
N SER A 137 -6.40 6.27 -18.81
CA SER A 137 -7.10 7.33 -19.55
C SER A 137 -7.84 8.27 -18.59
N THR A 138 -8.21 9.45 -19.09
CA THR A 138 -9.03 10.42 -18.34
C THR A 138 -10.41 9.86 -18.01
N THR A 139 -10.99 9.04 -18.88
CA THR A 139 -12.28 8.36 -18.64
C THR A 139 -12.19 7.39 -17.46
N ILE A 140 -11.13 6.57 -17.41
CA ILE A 140 -10.93 5.63 -16.29
C ILE A 140 -10.66 6.40 -15.00
N LEU A 141 -9.86 7.47 -15.06
CA LEU A 141 -9.61 8.33 -13.90
C LEU A 141 -10.91 8.93 -13.35
N ALA A 142 -11.77 9.46 -14.23
CA ALA A 142 -13.05 10.04 -13.83
C ALA A 142 -13.98 9.00 -13.19
N ASP A 143 -14.07 7.80 -13.77
CA ASP A 143 -14.86 6.69 -13.23
C ASP A 143 -14.38 6.28 -11.83
N LEU A 144 -13.07 6.09 -11.65
CA LEU A 144 -12.52 5.71 -10.33
C LEU A 144 -12.70 6.84 -9.30
N ASN A 145 -12.52 8.10 -9.68
CA ASN A 145 -12.76 9.24 -8.80
C ASN A 145 -14.23 9.35 -8.38
N TYR A 146 -15.17 9.04 -9.28
CA TYR A 146 -16.59 9.00 -8.94
C TYR A 146 -16.88 8.02 -7.80
N PHE A 147 -16.24 6.84 -7.80
CA PHE A 147 -16.34 5.90 -6.69
C PHE A 147 -15.71 6.43 -5.39
N CYS A 148 -14.56 7.12 -5.46
CA CYS A 148 -13.98 7.78 -4.29
C CYS A 148 -14.96 8.76 -3.64
N PHE A 149 -15.65 9.59 -4.45
CA PHE A 149 -16.63 10.56 -3.94
C PHE A 149 -17.84 9.88 -3.29
N ILE A 150 -18.38 8.82 -3.91
CA ILE A 150 -19.51 8.08 -3.34
C ILE A 150 -19.12 7.45 -2.01
N CYS A 151 -17.99 6.74 -1.96
CA CYS A 151 -17.54 6.04 -0.75
C CYS A 151 -17.27 7.03 0.39
N ALA A 152 -16.64 8.18 0.10
CA ALA A 152 -16.43 9.22 1.10
C ALA A 152 -17.76 9.80 1.62
N LYS A 153 -18.75 10.01 0.74
CA LYS A 153 -20.06 10.53 1.15
C LYS A 153 -20.84 9.51 1.99
N VAL A 154 -20.89 8.24 1.55
CA VAL A 154 -21.50 7.16 2.34
C VAL A 154 -20.84 7.03 3.70
N TYR A 155 -19.51 7.13 3.77
CA TYR A 155 -18.79 7.08 5.05
C TYR A 155 -19.23 8.22 5.98
N LEU A 156 -19.25 9.47 5.49
CA LEU A 156 -19.70 10.63 6.27
C LEU A 156 -21.16 10.53 6.71
N ASP A 157 -22.04 9.99 5.86
CA ASP A 157 -23.46 9.80 6.19
C ASP A 157 -23.68 8.64 7.17
N SER A 158 -22.73 7.70 7.26
CA SER A 158 -22.79 6.50 8.13
C SER A 158 -22.11 6.65 9.50
N THR A 159 -21.27 7.67 9.69
CA THR A 159 -20.68 7.97 10.99
C THR A 159 -21.70 8.67 11.88
N PRO A 160 -22.17 8.07 12.98
CA PRO A 160 -23.01 8.80 13.93
C PRO A 160 -22.21 9.97 14.51
N PHE A 161 -22.80 11.15 14.47
CA PHE A 161 -22.30 12.35 15.13
C PHE A 161 -22.12 12.02 16.63
N SER A 162 -20.90 11.74 17.07
CA SER A 162 -20.61 11.67 18.50
C SER A 162 -20.39 13.10 19.00
N ASP A 163 -21.48 13.80 19.27
CA ASP A 163 -21.45 14.97 20.15
C ASP A 163 -21.10 14.48 21.55
N ASN A 164 -19.82 14.54 21.91
CA ASN A 164 -19.44 14.55 23.32
C ASN A 164 -19.25 16.01 23.73
N ALA A 165 -20.25 16.47 24.49
CA ALA A 165 -20.19 17.61 25.39
C ALA A 165 -19.12 17.43 26.49
#